data_AF-A0A0M0JVQ5-F1
#
_entry.id   AF-A0A0M0JVQ5-F1
#
_cell.length_a   1.000
_cell.length_b   1.000
_cell.length_c   1.000
_cell.angle_alpha   90.00
_cell.angle_beta   90.00
_cell.angle_gamma   90.00
#
_symmetry.space_group_name_H-M   'P 1'
#
loop_
_entity.id
_entity.type
_entity.pdbx_description
1 polymer ?
#
loop_
_entity_poly.entity_id
_entity_poly.type
_entity_poly.pdbx_seq_one_letter_code
_entity_poly.pdbx_strand_id
1 'polypeptide(L)'
;MRSSAFEALKNADANEIREWEDKASKVAPMVHWRVPAMIDDFLALKLEHGTEQEKNLYTGMTRERFMTRLLSCRPLCFFSQEDSYLLKATSATSRRPTGMGGFEDIGTSRERPPLVLADYLSYDEMAISALVNVAVPTHFINRGGRFNEGKPGVTGEFERHGVYVACVGARFEVPGRMEWQTIMVTPEQNTAANGYGPPSADDEAEQAPTKMKRALVRAWARVYGLDQLPTFDEARAKLPEQYLQFPQSQILFNQKLYRARLRLTIEPFLLDADMRAHEQGTKAYVHVVGLGIGAWMVDERQAMLMTD
;
A
#
# COMPACT_ATOMS: atom_id res chain seq x y z
N MET A 1 -24.21 13.86 14.95
CA MET A 1 -23.81 14.40 13.63
C MET A 1 -23.96 13.33 12.52
N ARG A 2 -25.17 12.77 12.32
CA ARG A 2 -25.50 11.95 11.13
C ARG A 2 -25.92 12.86 9.98
N SER A 3 -25.06 13.83 9.69
CA SER A 3 -25.43 15.18 9.23
C SER A 3 -25.44 15.28 7.71
N SER A 4 -26.60 15.54 7.11
CA SER A 4 -26.85 15.95 5.71
C SER A 4 -26.49 14.97 4.56
N ALA A 5 -25.31 14.34 4.55
CA ALA A 5 -24.90 13.48 3.42
C ALA A 5 -25.75 12.21 3.30
N PHE A 6 -26.14 11.62 4.43
CA PHE A 6 -27.06 10.48 4.46
C PHE A 6 -28.51 10.85 4.11
N GLU A 7 -28.91 12.12 4.29
CA GLU A 7 -30.23 12.58 3.84
C GLU A 7 -30.24 12.90 2.34
N ALA A 8 -29.14 13.47 1.81
CA ALA A 8 -28.95 13.64 0.37
C ALA A 8 -29.04 12.29 -0.38
N LEU A 9 -28.41 11.23 0.15
CA LEU A 9 -28.54 9.87 -0.38
C LEU A 9 -30.00 9.32 -0.34
N LYS A 10 -30.79 9.71 0.67
CA LYS A 10 -32.19 9.27 0.81
C LYS A 10 -33.16 10.02 -0.09
N ASN A 11 -32.80 11.24 -0.50
CA ASN A 11 -33.64 12.12 -1.31
C ASN A 11 -33.17 12.18 -2.77
N ALA A 12 -32.18 11.37 -3.14
CA ALA A 12 -31.67 11.28 -4.50
C ALA A 12 -32.75 10.81 -5.46
N ASP A 13 -32.86 11.44 -6.62
CA ASP A 13 -33.80 11.01 -7.64
C ASP A 13 -33.30 9.76 -8.40
N ALA A 14 -34.18 9.16 -9.20
CA ALA A 14 -33.86 7.94 -9.95
C ALA A 14 -32.77 8.13 -11.02
N ASN A 15 -32.48 9.36 -11.45
CA ASN A 15 -31.38 9.65 -12.36
C ASN A 15 -30.06 9.74 -11.60
N GLU A 16 -30.04 10.41 -10.45
CA GLU A 16 -28.87 10.49 -9.57
C GLU A 16 -28.42 9.10 -9.12
N ILE A 17 -29.37 8.24 -8.70
CA ILE A 17 -29.07 6.85 -8.32
C ILE A 17 -28.43 6.09 -9.48
N ARG A 18 -29.01 6.18 -10.69
CA ARG A 18 -28.47 5.50 -11.89
C ARG A 18 -27.08 5.99 -12.25
N GLU A 19 -26.81 7.28 -12.09
CA GLU A 19 -25.48 7.84 -12.32
C GLU A 19 -24.47 7.32 -11.29
N TRP A 20 -24.85 7.20 -10.02
CA TRP A 20 -24.00 6.63 -8.98
C TRP A 20 -23.69 5.16 -9.21
N GLU A 21 -24.69 4.37 -9.62
CA GLU A 21 -24.51 2.96 -9.98
C GLU A 21 -23.58 2.80 -11.18
N ASP A 22 -23.76 3.61 -12.23
CA ASP A 22 -22.87 3.64 -13.39
C ASP A 22 -21.43 3.98 -13.00
N LYS A 23 -21.22 4.99 -12.15
CA LYS A 23 -19.89 5.34 -11.65
C LYS A 23 -19.26 4.26 -10.78
N ALA A 24 -20.05 3.64 -9.89
CA ALA A 24 -19.59 2.53 -9.07
C ALA A 24 -19.16 1.32 -9.91
N SER A 25 -19.87 1.04 -11.02
CA SER A 25 -19.53 -0.04 -11.95
C SER A 25 -18.20 0.18 -12.69
N LYS A 26 -17.72 1.43 -12.74
CA LYS A 26 -16.50 1.87 -13.42
C LYS A 26 -15.30 2.02 -12.48
N VAL A 27 -15.43 1.60 -11.22
CA VAL A 27 -14.30 1.56 -10.27
C VAL A 27 -13.27 0.54 -10.77
N ALA A 28 -12.03 0.99 -10.90
CA ALA A 28 -10.96 0.18 -11.47
C ALA A 28 -9.73 0.14 -10.57
N PRO A 29 -9.29 -1.03 -10.10
CA PRO A 29 -7.96 -1.18 -9.52
C PRO A 29 -6.90 -1.09 -10.62
N MET A 30 -5.81 -0.39 -10.35
CA MET A 30 -4.67 -0.26 -11.24
C MET A 30 -3.38 -0.49 -10.47
N VAL A 31 -2.42 -1.12 -11.13
CA VAL A 31 -1.11 -1.44 -10.58
C VAL A 31 -0.04 -1.18 -11.63
N HIS A 32 1.17 -0.92 -11.18
CA HIS A 32 2.32 -0.90 -12.08
C HIS A 32 2.57 -2.30 -12.68
N TRP A 33 3.02 -2.36 -13.94
CA TRP A 33 3.17 -3.61 -14.70
C TRP A 33 4.10 -4.65 -14.07
N ARG A 34 4.96 -4.24 -13.12
CA ARG A 34 5.82 -5.14 -12.33
C ARG A 34 5.10 -5.85 -11.16
N VAL A 35 3.98 -5.30 -10.69
CA VAL A 35 3.26 -5.82 -9.52
C VAL A 35 2.63 -7.20 -9.78
N PRO A 36 2.08 -7.51 -10.97
CA PRO A 36 1.60 -8.86 -11.27
C PRO A 36 2.65 -9.96 -11.02
N ALA A 37 3.89 -9.74 -11.43
CA ALA A 37 4.98 -10.71 -11.19
C ALA A 37 5.31 -10.83 -9.69
N MET A 38 5.28 -9.71 -8.94
CA MET A 38 5.42 -9.73 -7.48
C MET A 38 4.33 -10.58 -6.81
N ILE A 39 3.09 -10.50 -7.27
CA ILE A 39 1.98 -11.29 -6.74
C ILE A 39 2.22 -12.78 -7.01
N ASP A 40 2.65 -13.14 -8.22
CA ASP A 40 2.92 -14.52 -8.58
C ASP A 40 4.05 -15.10 -7.71
N ASP A 41 5.15 -14.36 -7.60
CA ASP A 41 6.29 -14.71 -6.74
C ASP A 41 5.85 -14.87 -5.29
N PHE A 42 5.06 -13.92 -4.77
CA PHE A 42 4.53 -13.95 -3.41
C PHE A 42 3.68 -15.21 -3.17
N LEU A 43 2.70 -15.48 -4.03
CA LEU A 43 1.82 -16.64 -3.87
C LEU A 43 2.59 -17.96 -3.94
N ALA A 44 3.53 -18.08 -4.89
CA ALA A 44 4.38 -19.26 -5.02
C ALA A 44 5.23 -19.48 -3.75
N LEU A 45 5.88 -18.43 -3.26
CA LEU A 45 6.68 -18.49 -2.04
C LEU A 45 5.84 -18.89 -0.83
N LYS A 46 4.66 -18.27 -0.65
CA LYS A 46 3.74 -18.59 0.44
C LYS A 46 3.20 -20.01 0.37
N LEU A 47 2.97 -20.56 -0.83
CA LEU A 47 2.59 -21.96 -0.99
C LEU A 47 3.73 -22.93 -0.67
N GLU A 48 4.97 -22.60 -1.06
CA GLU A 48 6.13 -23.46 -0.84
C GLU A 48 6.59 -23.46 0.63
N HIS A 49 6.65 -22.29 1.24
CA HIS A 49 7.34 -22.07 2.52
C HIS A 49 6.47 -21.46 3.62
N GLY A 50 5.24 -21.06 3.30
CA GLY A 50 4.36 -20.38 4.26
C GLY A 50 3.83 -21.29 5.37
N THR A 51 3.10 -20.69 6.30
CA THR A 51 2.39 -21.42 7.35
C THR A 51 1.26 -22.27 6.76
N GLU A 52 0.71 -23.19 7.56
CA GLU A 52 -0.47 -23.95 7.15
C GLU A 52 -1.67 -23.05 6.85
N GLN A 53 -1.85 -21.95 7.60
CA GLN A 53 -2.88 -20.95 7.36
C GLN A 53 -2.71 -20.28 5.99
N GLU A 54 -1.48 -19.85 5.67
CA GLU A 54 -1.14 -19.25 4.38
C GLU A 54 -1.35 -20.24 3.24
N LYS A 55 -0.82 -21.45 3.34
CA LYS A 55 -0.97 -22.49 2.32
C LYS A 55 -2.44 -22.82 2.05
N ASN A 56 -3.24 -22.98 3.11
CA ASN A 56 -4.67 -23.26 2.98
C ASN A 56 -5.41 -22.10 2.30
N LEU A 57 -5.09 -20.85 2.64
CA LEU A 57 -5.71 -19.71 2.00
C LEU A 57 -5.32 -19.58 0.52
N TYR A 58 -4.03 -19.71 0.22
CA TYR A 58 -3.49 -19.43 -1.11
C TYR A 58 -3.62 -20.59 -2.10
N THR A 59 -3.98 -21.79 -1.64
CA THR A 59 -4.19 -22.94 -2.53
C THR A 59 -5.29 -22.63 -3.56
N GLY A 60 -4.92 -22.69 -4.85
CA GLY A 60 -5.81 -22.37 -5.96
C GLY A 60 -6.21 -20.88 -6.06
N MET A 61 -5.50 -19.99 -5.37
CA MET A 61 -5.74 -18.54 -5.47
C MET A 61 -5.18 -18.00 -6.79
N THR A 62 -6.05 -17.36 -7.57
CA THR A 62 -5.65 -16.64 -8.79
C THR A 62 -5.21 -15.22 -8.47
N ARG A 63 -4.52 -14.58 -9.41
CA ARG A 63 -4.10 -13.18 -9.29
C ARG A 63 -5.30 -12.25 -9.08
N GLU A 64 -6.39 -12.46 -9.81
CA GLU A 64 -7.62 -11.67 -9.70
C GLU A 64 -8.23 -11.80 -8.31
N ARG A 65 -8.32 -13.03 -7.78
CA ARG A 65 -8.83 -13.29 -6.43
C ARG A 65 -7.95 -12.65 -5.37
N PHE A 66 -6.63 -12.71 -5.53
CA PHE A 66 -5.69 -12.06 -4.63
C PHE A 66 -5.84 -10.52 -4.70
N MET A 67 -5.95 -9.95 -5.89
CA MET A 67 -6.19 -8.51 -6.07
C MET A 67 -7.50 -8.05 -5.41
N THR A 68 -8.59 -8.82 -5.55
CA THR A 68 -9.84 -8.54 -4.83
C THR A 68 -9.60 -8.58 -3.33
N ARG A 69 -8.90 -9.60 -2.83
CA ARG A 69 -8.57 -9.75 -1.40
C ARG A 69 -7.77 -8.56 -0.87
N LEU A 70 -6.76 -8.10 -1.60
CA LEU A 70 -5.96 -6.92 -1.24
C LEU A 70 -6.85 -5.69 -0.98
N LEU A 71 -8.00 -5.55 -1.66
CA LEU A 71 -8.93 -4.44 -1.48
C LEU A 71 -10.03 -4.74 -0.44
N SER A 72 -10.50 -5.99 -0.37
CA SER A 72 -11.67 -6.35 0.43
C SER A 72 -11.35 -6.78 1.85
N CYS A 73 -10.18 -7.35 2.13
CA CYS A 73 -9.79 -7.87 3.45
C CYS A 73 -9.08 -6.82 4.31
N ARG A 74 -9.50 -5.55 4.18
CA ARG A 74 -8.95 -4.43 4.95
C ARG A 74 -9.86 -4.05 6.12
N PRO A 75 -9.29 -3.56 7.24
CA PRO A 75 -10.07 -2.84 8.24
C PRO A 75 -10.65 -1.55 7.63
N LEU A 76 -11.64 -0.96 8.29
CA LEU A 76 -12.19 0.33 7.89
C LEU A 76 -11.24 1.49 8.16
N CYS A 77 -10.43 1.35 9.22
CA CYS A 77 -9.38 2.30 9.56
C CYS A 77 -8.17 1.51 10.08
N PHE A 78 -6.98 1.94 9.70
CA PHE A 78 -5.70 1.41 10.14
C PHE A 78 -4.63 2.48 9.98
N PHE A 79 -4.04 2.93 11.10
CA PHE A 79 -3.11 4.06 11.13
C PHE A 79 -2.25 4.03 12.40
N SER A 80 -1.29 4.96 12.48
CA SER A 80 -0.33 5.13 13.57
C SER A 80 0.71 4.03 13.68
N GLN A 81 1.77 4.28 14.45
CA GLN A 81 2.81 3.30 14.76
C GLN A 81 2.33 2.14 15.65
N GLU A 82 1.24 2.32 16.39
CA GLU A 82 0.61 1.30 17.24
C GLU A 82 -0.37 0.39 16.46
N ASP A 83 -0.51 0.59 15.16
CA ASP A 83 -1.50 -0.11 14.33
C ASP A 83 -2.93 0.04 14.89
N SER A 84 -3.33 1.27 15.19
CA SER A 84 -4.69 1.57 15.64
C SER A 84 -5.70 1.24 14.55
N TYR A 85 -6.73 0.45 14.89
CA TYR A 85 -7.68 -0.06 13.90
C TYR A 85 -9.17 0.04 14.28
N LEU A 86 -10.01 0.10 13.25
CA LEU A 86 -11.46 -0.07 13.30
C LEU A 86 -11.86 -1.15 12.29
N LEU A 87 -12.49 -2.23 12.77
CA LEU A 87 -12.88 -3.37 11.95
C LEU A 87 -14.28 -3.21 11.34
N LYS A 88 -14.60 -4.06 10.38
CA LYS A 88 -15.96 -4.15 9.83
C LYS A 88 -16.92 -4.69 10.89
N ALA A 89 -18.17 -4.23 10.84
CA ALA A 89 -19.22 -4.78 11.70
C ALA A 89 -19.58 -6.18 11.17
N THR A 90 -19.78 -7.14 12.06
CA THR A 90 -20.18 -8.52 11.70
C THR A 90 -21.68 -8.62 11.46
N SER A 91 -22.45 -7.66 11.95
CA SER A 91 -23.88 -7.46 11.66
C SER A 91 -24.26 -5.98 11.74
N ALA A 92 -25.42 -5.62 11.18
CA ALA A 92 -25.94 -4.25 11.21
C ALA A 92 -26.14 -3.68 12.64
N THR A 93 -26.31 -4.55 13.63
CA THR A 93 -26.53 -4.18 15.04
C THR A 93 -25.28 -4.29 15.90
N SER A 94 -24.22 -4.94 15.39
CA SER A 94 -22.96 -5.10 16.13
C SER A 94 -22.17 -3.80 16.23
N ARG A 95 -21.56 -3.57 17.40
CA ARG A 95 -20.52 -2.54 17.52
C ARG A 95 -19.31 -2.98 16.70
N ARG A 96 -18.73 -2.04 15.94
CA ARG A 96 -17.49 -2.30 15.22
C ARG A 96 -16.35 -2.57 16.21
N PRO A 97 -15.60 -3.68 16.07
CA PRO A 97 -14.42 -3.92 16.90
C PRO A 97 -13.34 -2.86 16.64
N THR A 98 -12.60 -2.49 17.67
CA THR A 98 -11.47 -1.55 17.63
C THR A 98 -10.33 -2.09 18.47
N GLY A 99 -9.09 -1.69 18.17
CA GLY A 99 -7.93 -2.08 18.95
C GLY A 99 -6.64 -1.47 18.40
N MET A 100 -5.50 -1.99 18.88
CA MET A 100 -4.15 -1.62 18.48
C MET A 100 -3.30 -2.90 18.42
N GLY A 101 -2.36 -2.98 17.47
CA GLY A 101 -1.46 -4.13 17.28
C GLY A 101 -2.14 -5.42 16.81
N GLY A 102 -1.39 -6.53 16.84
CA GLY A 102 -1.85 -7.88 16.51
C GLY A 102 -1.84 -8.23 15.02
N PHE A 103 -1.63 -7.25 14.13
CA PHE A 103 -1.51 -7.49 12.69
C PHE A 103 -0.22 -8.21 12.30
N GLU A 104 0.82 -8.10 13.13
CA GLU A 104 2.08 -8.84 13.02
C GLU A 104 1.92 -10.36 13.18
N ASP A 105 0.83 -10.80 13.79
CA ASP A 105 0.55 -12.21 14.02
C ASP A 105 -0.36 -12.82 12.94
N ILE A 106 -1.05 -12.01 12.12
CA ILE A 106 -1.92 -12.50 11.03
C ILE A 106 -1.12 -13.34 10.02
N GLY A 107 -1.60 -14.55 9.73
CA GLY A 107 -0.93 -15.51 8.86
C GLY A 107 0.15 -16.34 9.55
N THR A 108 0.37 -16.13 10.85
CA THR A 108 1.27 -16.94 11.67
C THR A 108 0.48 -17.94 12.53
N SER A 109 1.18 -18.88 13.18
CA SER A 109 0.58 -19.76 14.18
C SER A 109 0.06 -19.04 15.43
N ARG A 110 0.35 -17.74 15.57
CA ARG A 110 -0.10 -16.90 16.68
C ARG A 110 -1.33 -16.07 16.37
N GLU A 111 -1.85 -16.10 15.13
CA GLU A 111 -3.05 -15.34 14.77
C GLU A 111 -4.24 -15.71 15.66
N ARG A 112 -5.11 -14.73 15.97
CA ARG A 112 -6.26 -14.93 16.85
C ARG A 112 -7.44 -14.07 16.39
N PRO A 113 -8.68 -14.59 16.44
CA PRO A 113 -9.86 -13.79 16.16
C PRO A 113 -9.89 -12.51 17.03
N PRO A 114 -10.32 -11.35 16.48
CA PRO A 114 -10.85 -11.18 15.11
C PRO A 114 -9.77 -10.95 14.04
N LEU A 115 -8.49 -10.95 14.39
CA LEU A 115 -7.36 -10.69 13.50
C LEU A 115 -6.77 -12.00 12.98
N VAL A 116 -7.41 -12.56 11.95
CA VAL A 116 -7.00 -13.81 11.29
C VAL A 116 -6.85 -13.61 9.80
N LEU A 117 -5.96 -14.39 9.18
CA LEU A 117 -5.64 -14.28 7.75
C LEU A 117 -6.88 -14.48 6.87
N ALA A 118 -7.84 -15.31 7.28
CA ALA A 118 -9.08 -15.49 6.53
C ALA A 118 -9.81 -14.15 6.26
N ASP A 119 -9.79 -13.23 7.24
CA ASP A 119 -10.60 -12.02 7.21
C ASP A 119 -9.80 -10.74 6.90
N TYR A 120 -8.52 -10.73 7.28
CA TYR A 120 -7.66 -9.54 7.19
C TYR A 120 -6.32 -9.83 6.53
N LEU A 121 -5.71 -8.76 5.99
CA LEU A 121 -4.40 -8.83 5.37
C LEU A 121 -3.30 -9.10 6.41
N SER A 122 -2.34 -9.96 6.06
CA SER A 122 -1.04 -10.00 6.74
C SER A 122 -0.20 -8.78 6.38
N TYR A 123 0.86 -8.51 7.14
CA TYR A 123 1.79 -7.41 6.86
C TYR A 123 2.45 -7.52 5.47
N ASP A 124 2.73 -8.74 5.00
CA ASP A 124 3.31 -8.94 3.68
C ASP A 124 2.28 -8.64 2.58
N GLU A 125 1.01 -9.02 2.78
CA GLU A 125 -0.08 -8.65 1.88
C GLU A 125 -0.30 -7.13 1.87
N MET A 126 -0.24 -6.46 3.03
CA MET A 126 -0.40 -5.01 3.13
C MET A 126 0.62 -4.23 2.29
N ALA A 127 1.88 -4.67 2.27
CA ALA A 127 2.92 -4.03 1.47
C ALA A 127 2.62 -4.10 -0.03
N ILE A 128 2.11 -5.23 -0.53
CA ILE A 128 1.64 -5.36 -1.92
C ILE A 128 0.36 -4.53 -2.14
N SER A 129 -0.54 -4.54 -1.17
CA SER A 129 -1.79 -3.79 -1.16
C SER A 129 -1.58 -2.27 -1.30
N ALA A 130 -0.46 -1.75 -0.79
CA ALA A 130 -0.06 -0.35 -0.92
C ALA A 130 0.40 0.03 -2.34
N LEU A 131 0.56 -0.93 -3.25
CA LEU A 131 0.86 -0.72 -4.67
C LEU A 131 -0.39 -0.73 -5.57
N VAL A 132 -1.56 -1.03 -4.99
CA VAL A 132 -2.83 -1.06 -5.71
C VAL A 132 -3.52 0.29 -5.57
N ASN A 133 -3.52 1.06 -6.65
CA ASN A 133 -4.34 2.26 -6.72
C ASN A 133 -5.77 1.90 -7.13
N VAL A 134 -6.73 2.75 -6.77
CA VAL A 134 -8.13 2.56 -7.15
C VAL A 134 -8.67 3.85 -7.75
N ALA A 135 -8.98 3.84 -9.04
CA ALA A 135 -9.68 4.93 -9.71
C ALA A 135 -11.19 4.82 -9.49
N VAL A 136 -11.79 5.92 -9.04
CA VAL A 136 -13.21 6.02 -8.71
C VAL A 136 -13.79 7.25 -9.40
N PRO A 137 -14.61 7.07 -10.45
CA PRO A 137 -15.43 8.16 -10.96
C PRO A 137 -16.28 8.74 -9.82
N THR A 138 -16.12 10.03 -9.54
CA THR A 138 -16.61 10.65 -8.31
C THR A 138 -17.43 11.89 -8.63
N HIS A 139 -18.54 12.05 -7.90
CA HIS A 139 -19.22 13.33 -7.76
C HIS A 139 -18.57 14.08 -6.61
N PHE A 140 -17.92 15.19 -6.92
CA PHE A 140 -17.45 16.07 -5.87
C PHE A 140 -18.62 16.92 -5.40
N ILE A 141 -18.66 17.14 -4.09
CA ILE A 141 -19.67 17.99 -3.44
C ILE A 141 -19.06 19.29 -2.91
N ASN A 142 -17.73 19.39 -2.89
CA ASN A 142 -16.96 20.54 -2.41
C ASN A 142 -15.51 20.46 -2.92
N ARG A 143 -14.66 21.43 -2.53
CA ARG A 143 -13.23 21.53 -2.90
C ARG A 143 -12.30 20.50 -2.21
N GLY A 144 -12.80 19.64 -1.33
CA GLY A 144 -12.00 18.64 -0.62
C GLY A 144 -11.12 19.19 0.51
N GLY A 145 -11.39 20.40 1.02
CA GLY A 145 -10.59 21.01 2.08
C GLY A 145 -10.54 20.18 3.37
N ARG A 146 -9.43 20.25 4.11
CA ARG A 146 -9.33 19.62 5.43
C ARG A 146 -10.46 20.15 6.33
N PHE A 147 -11.10 19.26 7.08
CA PHE A 147 -12.25 19.59 7.95
C PHE A 147 -13.55 20.00 7.24
N ASN A 148 -13.72 19.71 5.94
CA ASN A 148 -14.99 19.96 5.25
C ASN A 148 -16.16 19.11 5.81
N GLU A 149 -15.87 17.99 6.48
CA GLU A 149 -16.86 17.12 7.14
C GLU A 149 -18.00 16.64 6.22
N GLY A 150 -17.75 16.55 4.91
CA GLY A 150 -18.75 16.17 3.91
C GLY A 150 -19.82 17.25 3.65
N LYS A 151 -19.56 18.51 4.04
CA LYS A 151 -20.49 19.62 3.79
C LYS A 151 -20.46 20.02 2.31
N PRO A 152 -21.62 20.20 1.65
CA PRO A 152 -21.66 20.72 0.28
C PRO A 152 -21.03 22.12 0.18
N GLY A 153 -20.27 22.36 -0.89
CA GLY A 153 -19.72 23.66 -1.24
C GLY A 153 -20.64 24.47 -2.16
N VAL A 154 -20.24 25.70 -2.48
CA VAL A 154 -20.99 26.56 -3.40
C VAL A 154 -20.80 26.07 -4.84
N THR A 155 -21.89 25.91 -5.57
CA THR A 155 -21.85 25.47 -6.98
C THR A 155 -21.02 26.45 -7.83
N GLY A 156 -20.15 25.90 -8.69
CA GLY A 156 -19.25 26.69 -9.54
C GLY A 156 -17.90 27.00 -8.89
N GLU A 157 -17.74 26.75 -7.59
CA GLU A 157 -16.45 26.89 -6.91
C GLU A 157 -15.55 25.65 -7.00
N PHE A 158 -16.10 24.52 -7.43
CA PHE A 158 -15.41 23.24 -7.55
C PHE A 158 -15.92 22.47 -8.78
N GLU A 159 -15.10 21.58 -9.32
CA GLU A 159 -15.51 20.66 -10.39
C GLU A 159 -16.53 19.67 -9.84
N ARG A 160 -17.66 19.48 -10.51
CA ARG A 160 -18.69 18.52 -10.02
C ARG A 160 -18.35 17.07 -10.31
N HIS A 161 -17.56 16.81 -11.35
CA HIS A 161 -17.25 15.47 -11.82
C HIS A 161 -15.75 15.33 -12.06
N GLY A 162 -15.24 14.16 -11.70
CA GLY A 162 -13.88 13.78 -12.02
C GLY A 162 -13.62 12.34 -11.59
N VAL A 163 -12.36 11.96 -11.61
CA VAL A 163 -11.91 10.65 -11.11
C VAL A 163 -11.06 10.92 -9.88
N TYR A 164 -11.44 10.35 -8.74
CA TYR A 164 -10.61 10.32 -7.55
C TYR A 164 -9.81 9.03 -7.57
N VAL A 165 -8.48 9.14 -7.48
CA VAL A 165 -7.61 7.95 -7.47
C VAL A 165 -7.00 7.81 -6.10
N ALA A 166 -7.36 6.72 -5.41
CA ALA A 166 -6.76 6.38 -4.13
C ALA A 166 -5.35 5.82 -4.38
N CYS A 167 -4.33 6.61 -4.04
CA CYS A 167 -2.92 6.26 -4.15
C CYS A 167 -2.29 6.19 -2.74
N VAL A 168 -1.47 5.17 -2.47
CA VAL A 168 -0.86 4.96 -1.15
C VAL A 168 0.63 5.30 -1.21
N GLY A 169 1.08 6.22 -0.35
CA GLY A 169 2.50 6.55 -0.19
C GLY A 169 3.26 5.53 0.65
N ALA A 170 4.58 5.67 0.75
CA ALA A 170 5.41 4.82 1.59
C ALA A 170 5.14 5.06 3.08
N ARG A 171 5.10 3.98 3.89
CA ARG A 171 4.90 4.03 5.35
C ARG A 171 6.16 3.58 6.09
N PHE A 172 6.64 4.40 7.01
CA PHE A 172 7.83 4.14 7.83
C PHE A 172 7.58 4.13 9.35
N GLU A 173 6.34 4.29 9.79
CA GLU A 173 5.97 4.38 11.23
C GLU A 173 6.36 3.15 12.05
N VAL A 174 6.45 1.98 11.43
CA VAL A 174 6.72 0.71 12.12
C VAL A 174 8.03 0.12 11.62
N PRO A 175 9.11 0.12 12.43
CA PRO A 175 10.40 -0.46 12.04
C PRO A 175 10.28 -1.92 11.60
N GLY A 176 10.97 -2.27 10.52
CA GLY A 176 11.00 -3.62 9.96
C GLY A 176 9.72 -4.06 9.25
N ARG A 177 8.77 -3.14 8.99
CA ARG A 177 7.50 -3.41 8.28
C ARG A 177 7.32 -2.48 7.08
N MET A 178 6.46 -2.90 6.14
CA MET A 178 6.10 -2.10 4.96
C MET A 178 7.38 -1.64 4.21
N GLU A 179 7.41 -0.40 3.73
CA GLU A 179 8.54 0.15 3.01
C GLU A 179 9.85 0.23 3.83
N TRP A 180 9.80 0.16 5.17
CA TRP A 180 11.01 0.08 5.99
C TRP A 180 11.92 -1.08 5.55
N GLN A 181 11.34 -2.24 5.22
CA GLN A 181 12.10 -3.44 4.85
C GLN A 181 12.93 -3.27 3.58
N THR A 182 12.57 -2.32 2.72
CA THR A 182 13.21 -2.18 1.40
C THR A 182 13.97 -0.87 1.24
N ILE A 183 13.55 0.19 1.94
CA ILE A 183 14.11 1.54 1.78
C ILE A 183 15.02 1.93 2.95
N MET A 184 14.68 1.51 4.17
CA MET A 184 15.53 1.75 5.34
C MET A 184 16.62 0.70 5.41
N VAL A 185 17.83 1.15 5.71
CA VAL A 185 19.00 0.29 5.83
C VAL A 185 19.57 0.45 7.24
N THR A 186 19.51 -0.64 8.03
CA THR A 186 20.05 -0.67 9.40
C THR A 186 21.04 -1.82 9.56
N PRO A 187 21.99 -1.74 10.51
CA PRO A 187 22.95 -2.83 10.77
C PRO A 187 22.25 -4.15 11.15
N GLU A 188 21.12 -4.08 11.86
CA GLU A 188 20.39 -5.25 12.35
C GLU A 188 19.56 -5.91 11.25
N GLN A 189 18.93 -5.11 10.38
CA GLN A 189 18.09 -5.61 9.30
C GLN A 189 18.92 -6.05 8.10
N ASN A 190 19.84 -5.21 7.62
CA ASN A 190 20.48 -5.36 6.31
C ASN A 190 21.76 -6.19 6.38
N THR A 191 21.62 -7.44 6.77
CA THR A 191 22.71 -8.43 6.85
C THR A 191 22.53 -9.54 5.83
N ALA A 192 23.63 -10.21 5.47
CA ALA A 192 23.61 -11.40 4.63
C ALA A 192 22.69 -12.50 5.17
N ALA A 193 22.68 -12.70 6.50
CA ALA A 193 21.81 -13.65 7.18
C ALA A 193 20.31 -13.32 7.07
N ASN A 194 19.96 -12.04 6.88
CA ASN A 194 18.59 -11.60 6.67
C ASN A 194 18.18 -11.55 5.18
N GLY A 195 19.05 -12.02 4.28
CA GLY A 195 18.79 -12.09 2.85
C GLY A 195 19.19 -10.85 2.05
N TYR A 196 19.92 -9.90 2.64
CA TYR A 196 20.45 -8.72 1.96
C TYR A 196 21.86 -8.96 1.43
N GLY A 197 22.22 -8.33 0.32
CA GLY A 197 23.50 -8.54 -0.36
C GLY A 197 23.52 -9.79 -1.24
N PRO A 198 24.71 -10.15 -1.76
CA PRO A 198 24.87 -11.28 -2.66
C PRO A 198 24.57 -12.62 -1.99
N PRO A 199 24.12 -13.63 -2.77
CA PRO A 199 24.00 -14.99 -2.26
C PRO A 199 25.35 -15.46 -1.71
N SER A 200 25.33 -16.09 -0.54
CA SER A 200 26.51 -16.77 0.01
C SER A 200 26.42 -18.27 -0.25
N ALA A 201 27.56 -18.97 -0.22
CA ALA A 201 27.60 -20.42 -0.36
C ALA A 201 26.83 -21.14 0.78
N ASP A 202 26.67 -20.48 1.92
CA ASP A 202 25.97 -21.01 3.09
C ASP A 202 24.43 -20.85 2.98
N ASP A 203 23.93 -20.14 1.95
CA ASP A 203 22.49 -19.88 1.75
C ASP A 203 21.68 -21.19 1.53
N GLU A 204 22.30 -22.25 1.00
CA GLU A 204 21.61 -23.52 0.73
C GLU A 204 21.33 -24.35 1.99
N ALA A 205 22.07 -24.12 3.08
CA ALA A 205 21.93 -24.85 4.34
C ALA A 205 20.91 -24.19 5.31
N GLU A 206 20.28 -23.09 4.92
CA GLU A 206 19.39 -22.32 5.79
C GLU A 206 18.03 -23.01 6.05
N GLN A 207 17.48 -22.78 7.25
CA GLN A 207 16.16 -23.27 7.64
C GLN A 207 15.04 -22.54 6.87
N ALA A 208 13.88 -23.20 6.74
CA ALA A 208 12.75 -22.73 5.93
C ALA A 208 12.28 -21.29 6.24
N PRO A 209 12.17 -20.82 7.51
CA PRO A 209 11.74 -19.44 7.77
C PRO A 209 12.73 -18.38 7.25
N THR A 210 14.03 -18.64 7.35
CA THR A 210 15.07 -17.74 6.84
C THR A 210 15.10 -17.74 5.31
N LYS A 211 14.96 -18.93 4.71
CA LYS A 211 14.87 -19.10 3.25
C LYS A 211 13.69 -18.33 2.65
N MET A 212 12.51 -18.42 3.29
CA MET A 212 11.33 -17.63 2.91
C MET A 212 11.62 -16.14 2.94
N LYS A 213 12.13 -15.62 4.08
CA LYS A 213 12.42 -14.20 4.25
C LYS A 213 13.37 -13.70 3.16
N ARG A 214 14.46 -14.43 2.91
CA ARG A 214 15.43 -14.13 1.84
C ARG A 214 14.77 -14.11 0.46
N ALA A 215 13.95 -15.10 0.14
CA ALA A 215 13.26 -15.16 -1.13
C ALA A 215 12.29 -13.99 -1.33
N LEU A 216 11.57 -13.60 -0.28
CA LEU A 216 10.66 -12.44 -0.31
C LEU A 216 11.42 -11.12 -0.49
N VAL A 217 12.56 -10.94 0.20
CA VAL A 217 13.45 -9.76 0.00
C VAL A 217 13.94 -9.69 -1.45
N ARG A 218 14.32 -10.83 -2.05
CA ARG A 218 14.72 -10.89 -3.47
C ARG A 218 13.57 -10.60 -4.43
N ALA A 219 12.35 -11.07 -4.14
CA ALA A 219 11.16 -10.73 -4.92
C ALA A 219 10.94 -9.22 -4.93
N TRP A 220 11.02 -8.57 -3.76
CA TRP A 220 10.95 -7.11 -3.64
C TRP A 220 12.06 -6.39 -4.41
N ALA A 221 13.30 -6.88 -4.35
CA ALA A 221 14.41 -6.31 -5.11
C ALA A 221 14.08 -6.25 -6.62
N ARG A 222 13.53 -7.34 -7.18
CA ARG A 222 13.14 -7.42 -8.60
C ARG A 222 12.06 -6.42 -8.98
N VAL A 223 11.09 -6.16 -8.10
CA VAL A 223 10.06 -5.12 -8.34
C VAL A 223 10.71 -3.75 -8.56
N TYR A 224 11.76 -3.45 -7.79
CA TYR A 224 12.54 -2.23 -7.95
C TYR A 224 13.56 -2.27 -9.09
N GLY A 225 13.66 -3.39 -9.81
CA GLY A 225 14.63 -3.58 -10.90
C GLY A 225 16.05 -3.78 -10.40
N LEU A 226 16.20 -4.38 -9.22
CA LEU A 226 17.48 -4.77 -8.63
C LEU A 226 17.57 -6.29 -8.53
N ASP A 227 18.79 -6.81 -8.63
CA ASP A 227 19.04 -8.23 -8.35
C ASP A 227 18.93 -8.54 -6.86
N GLN A 228 19.33 -7.57 -6.02
CA GLN A 228 19.32 -7.68 -4.56
C GLN A 228 19.21 -6.31 -3.88
N LEU A 229 18.71 -6.33 -2.64
CA LEU A 229 18.81 -5.19 -1.73
C LEU A 229 20.19 -5.19 -1.05
N PRO A 230 20.77 -4.02 -0.74
CA PRO A 230 22.14 -3.91 -0.23
C PRO A 230 22.24 -4.35 1.25
N THR A 231 23.42 -4.83 1.62
CA THR A 231 23.82 -4.91 3.04
C THR A 231 24.06 -3.51 3.61
N PHE A 232 24.14 -3.42 4.94
CA PHE A 232 24.47 -2.16 5.62
C PHE A 232 25.81 -1.59 5.18
N ASP A 233 26.85 -2.42 5.08
CA ASP A 233 28.19 -1.97 4.70
C ASP A 233 28.24 -1.48 3.24
N GLU A 234 27.56 -2.18 2.32
CA GLU A 234 27.41 -1.75 0.92
C GLU A 234 26.68 -0.41 0.79
N ALA A 235 25.62 -0.19 1.59
CA ALA A 235 24.88 1.06 1.60
C ALA A 235 25.72 2.20 2.20
N ARG A 236 26.42 1.95 3.31
CA ARG A 236 27.29 2.92 3.98
C ARG A 236 28.42 3.39 3.07
N ALA A 237 28.97 2.51 2.24
CA ALA A 237 30.01 2.85 1.27
C ALA A 237 29.54 3.82 0.16
N LYS A 238 28.22 4.04 0.01
CA LYS A 238 27.62 4.92 -1.01
C LYS A 238 27.04 6.22 -0.43
N LEU A 239 27.39 6.55 0.82
CA LEU A 239 27.05 7.84 1.43
C LEU A 239 27.94 8.96 0.85
N PRO A 240 27.41 10.19 0.72
CA PRO A 240 26.01 10.61 0.89
C PRO A 240 25.20 10.59 -0.43
N GLU A 241 25.77 10.09 -1.53
CA GLU A 241 25.19 10.26 -2.87
C GLU A 241 23.86 9.51 -3.04
N GLN A 242 23.79 8.25 -2.62
CA GLN A 242 22.60 7.41 -2.81
C GLN A 242 21.75 7.28 -1.54
N TYR A 243 22.36 7.54 -0.38
CA TYR A 243 21.75 7.35 0.93
C TYR A 243 21.84 8.61 1.76
N LEU A 244 20.84 8.83 2.61
CA LEU A 244 20.86 9.84 3.65
C LEU A 244 21.06 9.14 4.99
N GLN A 245 21.96 9.62 5.83
CA GLN A 245 22.08 9.11 7.19
C GLN A 245 21.27 9.98 8.14
N PHE A 246 20.46 9.36 9.00
CA PHE A 246 19.77 10.07 10.06
C PHE A 246 20.75 10.47 11.17
N PRO A 247 20.71 11.74 11.64
CA PRO A 247 21.58 12.22 12.70
C PRO A 247 21.58 11.30 13.93
N GLN A 248 22.78 11.07 14.50
CA GLN A 248 22.98 10.25 15.71
C GLN A 248 22.40 8.83 15.64
N SER A 249 22.22 8.28 14.44
CA SER A 249 21.77 6.90 14.24
C SER A 249 22.61 6.18 13.20
N GLN A 250 22.50 4.85 13.18
CA GLN A 250 23.02 4.00 12.11
C GLN A 250 21.93 3.68 11.08
N ILE A 251 20.91 4.51 10.93
CA ILE A 251 19.84 4.28 9.96
C ILE A 251 20.13 5.10 8.70
N LEU A 252 20.16 4.41 7.57
CA LEU A 252 20.31 5.02 6.25
C LEU A 252 18.99 4.96 5.48
N PHE A 253 18.68 6.02 4.75
CA PHE A 253 17.50 6.15 3.90
C PHE A 253 17.92 6.06 2.43
N ASN A 254 17.43 5.06 1.70
CA ASN A 254 17.75 4.86 0.29
C ASN A 254 16.89 5.76 -0.61
N GLN A 255 17.46 6.87 -1.06
CA GLN A 255 16.74 7.86 -1.88
C GLN A 255 16.30 7.28 -3.23
N LYS A 256 17.16 6.47 -3.85
CA LYS A 256 16.87 5.84 -5.15
C LYS A 256 15.70 4.86 -5.06
N LEU A 257 15.69 4.01 -4.03
CA LEU A 257 14.58 3.07 -3.82
C LEU A 257 13.29 3.76 -3.40
N TYR A 258 13.37 4.87 -2.66
CA TYR A 258 12.19 5.68 -2.36
C TYR A 258 11.52 6.22 -3.64
N ARG A 259 12.29 6.80 -4.56
CA ARG A 259 11.76 7.23 -5.87
C ARG A 259 11.20 6.05 -6.65
N ALA A 260 11.92 4.92 -6.70
CA ALA A 260 11.44 3.73 -7.40
C ALA A 260 10.11 3.23 -6.82
N ARG A 261 9.94 3.23 -5.49
CA ARG A 261 8.69 2.89 -4.81
C ARG A 261 7.56 3.84 -5.14
N LEU A 262 7.83 5.15 -5.19
CA LEU A 262 6.81 6.13 -5.57
C LEU A 262 6.37 5.95 -7.03
N ARG A 263 7.28 5.62 -7.95
CA ARG A 263 6.94 5.35 -9.35
C ARG A 263 5.94 4.20 -9.52
N LEU A 264 6.03 3.16 -8.69
CA LEU A 264 5.06 2.06 -8.70
C LEU A 264 3.61 2.51 -8.40
N THR A 265 3.45 3.63 -7.71
CA THR A 265 2.15 4.24 -7.38
C THR A 265 1.80 5.38 -8.35
N ILE A 266 2.76 6.23 -8.70
CA ILE A 266 2.51 7.45 -9.48
C ILE A 266 2.36 7.14 -10.98
N GLU A 267 3.14 6.22 -11.55
CA GLU A 267 3.07 5.94 -12.98
C GLU A 267 1.69 5.40 -13.41
N PRO A 268 1.08 4.40 -12.73
CA PRO A 268 -0.26 3.94 -13.10
C PRO A 268 -1.30 5.05 -13.04
N PHE A 269 -1.19 5.95 -12.05
CA PHE A 269 -2.08 7.09 -11.91
C PHE A 269 -1.97 8.06 -13.08
N LEU A 270 -0.75 8.44 -13.48
CA LEU A 270 -0.53 9.36 -14.60
C LEU A 270 -0.93 8.74 -15.94
N LEU A 271 -0.65 7.44 -16.14
CA LEU A 271 -1.05 6.70 -17.33
C LEU A 271 -2.57 6.58 -17.46
N ASP A 272 -3.28 6.30 -16.36
CA ASP A 272 -4.75 6.27 -16.35
C ASP A 272 -5.35 7.65 -16.69
N ALA A 273 -4.78 8.72 -16.11
CA ALA A 273 -5.22 10.08 -16.41
C ALA A 273 -5.01 10.46 -17.88
N ASP A 274 -3.84 10.15 -18.45
CA ASP A 274 -3.51 10.40 -19.86
C ASP A 274 -4.42 9.61 -20.81
N MET A 275 -4.60 8.31 -20.55
CA MET A 275 -5.47 7.44 -21.32
C MET A 275 -6.91 7.97 -21.38
N ARG A 276 -7.49 8.34 -20.24
CA ARG A 276 -8.86 8.90 -20.17
C ARG A 276 -8.97 10.23 -20.90
N ALA A 277 -7.96 11.09 -20.80
CA ALA A 277 -7.97 12.37 -21.49
C ALA A 277 -7.87 12.18 -23.01
N HIS A 278 -7.02 11.25 -23.46
CA HIS A 278 -6.90 10.87 -24.85
C HIS A 278 -8.22 10.31 -25.41
N GLU A 279 -8.90 9.41 -24.68
CA GLU A 279 -10.24 8.90 -25.05
C GLU A 279 -11.28 10.00 -25.23
N GLN A 280 -11.14 11.13 -24.53
CA GLN A 280 -12.02 12.28 -24.62
C GLN A 280 -11.51 13.37 -25.57
N GLY A 281 -10.37 13.17 -26.24
CA GLY A 281 -9.77 14.17 -27.12
C GLY A 281 -9.36 15.45 -26.39
N THR A 282 -9.00 15.37 -25.11
CA THR A 282 -8.64 16.51 -24.25
C THR A 282 -7.32 16.28 -23.52
N LYS A 283 -6.91 17.22 -22.66
CA LYS A 283 -5.78 17.07 -21.74
C LYS A 283 -6.28 16.78 -20.33
N ALA A 284 -5.54 15.96 -19.60
CA ALA A 284 -5.79 15.73 -18.18
C ALA A 284 -5.31 16.93 -17.35
N TYR A 285 -6.16 17.39 -16.43
CA TYR A 285 -5.71 18.17 -15.27
C TYR A 285 -5.64 17.24 -14.07
N VAL A 286 -4.45 17.07 -13.50
CA VAL A 286 -4.22 16.21 -12.34
C VAL A 286 -3.89 17.06 -11.12
N HIS A 287 -4.63 16.85 -10.03
CA HIS A 287 -4.32 17.43 -8.73
C HIS A 287 -3.77 16.34 -7.81
N VAL A 288 -2.49 16.44 -7.46
CA VAL A 288 -1.79 15.47 -6.62
C VAL A 288 -1.43 16.11 -5.29
N VAL A 289 -1.81 15.46 -4.21
CA VAL A 289 -1.36 15.80 -2.85
C VAL A 289 -0.18 14.93 -2.46
N GLY A 290 0.57 15.34 -1.45
CA GLY A 290 1.71 14.59 -0.95
C GLY A 290 1.35 13.15 -0.51
N LEU A 291 2.00 12.16 -1.10
CA LEU A 291 1.78 10.74 -0.81
C LEU A 291 2.77 10.25 0.25
N GLY A 292 2.28 9.93 1.44
CA GLY A 292 3.13 9.40 2.53
C GLY A 292 4.09 10.43 3.14
N ILE A 293 3.87 11.73 2.89
CA ILE A 293 4.69 12.82 3.46
C ILE A 293 4.06 13.46 4.73
N GLY A 294 2.97 12.86 5.23
CA GLY A 294 2.34 13.25 6.49
C GLY A 294 2.96 12.48 7.67
N ALA A 295 2.12 11.80 8.45
CA ALA A 295 2.55 10.98 9.59
C ALA A 295 3.49 9.81 9.21
N TRP A 296 3.61 9.50 7.91
CA TRP A 296 4.43 8.40 7.40
C TRP A 296 5.85 8.80 7.01
N MET A 297 6.14 10.10 7.03
CA MET A 297 7.44 10.66 6.69
C MET A 297 8.44 10.49 7.84
N VAL A 298 9.70 10.24 7.49
CA VAL A 298 10.84 10.21 8.41
C VAL A 298 11.82 11.36 8.15
N ASP A 299 11.76 11.98 6.97
CA ASP A 299 12.63 13.09 6.58
C ASP A 299 11.89 14.05 5.63
N GLU A 300 12.00 15.36 5.88
CA GLU A 300 11.37 16.39 5.05
C GLU A 300 11.80 16.35 3.57
N ARG A 301 13.00 15.84 3.28
CA ARG A 301 13.49 15.69 1.91
C ARG A 301 12.63 14.75 1.08
N GLN A 302 11.85 13.86 1.69
CA GLN A 302 10.89 13.01 0.98
C GLN A 302 9.92 13.81 0.10
N ALA A 303 9.52 15.01 0.52
CA ALA A 303 8.65 15.87 -0.28
C ALA A 303 9.30 16.31 -1.59
N MET A 304 10.61 16.62 -1.57
CA MET A 304 11.38 16.94 -2.78
C MET A 304 11.62 15.69 -3.63
N LEU A 305 11.95 14.56 -2.99
CA LEU A 305 12.18 13.30 -3.70
C LEU A 305 10.94 12.79 -4.44
N MET A 306 9.73 13.16 -3.99
CA MET A 306 8.48 12.82 -4.67
C MET A 306 8.30 13.61 -5.98
N THR A 307 8.89 14.80 -6.10
CA THR A 307 8.70 15.71 -7.24
C THR A 307 9.82 15.67 -8.28
N ASP A 308 10.98 15.07 -8.00
CA ASP A 308 12.04 14.84 -9.01
C ASP A 308 12.01 13.42 -9.59
#